data_AF-A0A9R0RH11-F1
#
_entry.id   AF-A0A9R0RH11-F1
#
_cell.length_a   1.000
_cell.length_b   1.000
_cell.length_c   1.000
_cell.angle_alpha   90.00
_cell.angle_beta   90.00
_cell.angle_gamma   90.00
#
_symmetry.space_group_name_H-M   'P 1'
#
loop_
_entity.id
_entity.type
_entity.pdbx_description
1 polymer ?
#
loop_
_entity_poly.entity_id
_entity_poly.type
_entity_poly.pdbx_seq_one_letter_code
_entity_poly.pdbx_strand_id
1 'polypeptide(L)'
;MASAMELSLLNPAMHHHGIAAKTASPLPVLPARRGAVRFRVRAAAAAPPAPAAKPGSPKKRGKTEVNESLLTPRFYTTDFDEMEQLFNAEINKQLNQDEFDALLQEFKTDYNQTHFIRNPEFKEAADKMQGPLRQIFVEFLERSCTAEFSGFLLYKELGRRLKKTNPVVAEIFSLMSRDEARHAGFLNKGLSDFNLALDLGFLTKARKYTFFKPKFIFYATYLSEKIGYWRYITIFRHLKANPEYQVYPIFKYFENWCQDENRHGDFFSALLKAQPQFLNDWKAKLWSRFFCLSVVYNHVPE
;
A
#
# COMPACT_ATOMS: atom_id res chain seq x y z
N MET A 1 -31.73 -18.74 -5.93
CA MET A 1 -31.95 -19.96 -5.12
C MET A 1 -30.59 -20.37 -4.55
N ALA A 2 -30.22 -19.75 -3.43
CA ALA A 2 -29.89 -20.42 -2.14
C ALA A 2 -28.36 -20.50 -2.01
N SER A 3 -27.67 -20.15 -0.92
CA SER A 3 -28.00 -19.96 0.49
C SER A 3 -26.92 -19.01 1.05
N ALA A 4 -27.24 -17.87 1.66
CA ALA A 4 -27.36 -17.68 3.10
C ALA A 4 -26.34 -18.48 3.95
N MET A 5 -25.35 -17.78 4.52
CA MET A 5 -24.76 -18.12 5.81
C MET A 5 -24.86 -16.87 6.70
N GLU A 6 -25.95 -16.85 7.44
CA GLU A 6 -26.22 -15.97 8.56
C GLU A 6 -25.52 -16.58 9.78
N LEU A 7 -24.71 -15.79 10.50
CA LEU A 7 -24.25 -16.15 11.84
C LEU A 7 -24.44 -14.93 12.73
N SER A 8 -25.63 -14.83 13.32
CA SER A 8 -25.83 -14.13 14.59
C SER A 8 -25.71 -15.16 15.71
N LEU A 9 -25.13 -14.79 16.84
CA LEU A 9 -25.42 -15.25 18.22
C LEU A 9 -24.44 -14.46 19.12
N LEU A 10 -24.88 -13.32 19.68
CA LEU A 10 -25.40 -13.13 21.05
C LEU A 10 -24.30 -12.90 22.12
N ASN A 11 -24.42 -11.74 22.76
CA ASN A 11 -23.75 -11.26 23.98
C ASN A 11 -24.19 -12.10 25.21
N PRO A 12 -23.38 -12.22 26.28
CA PRO A 12 -23.73 -11.43 27.48
C PRO A 12 -22.56 -11.04 28.43
N ALA A 13 -22.75 -9.88 29.07
CA ALA A 13 -22.45 -9.53 30.46
C ALA A 13 -21.16 -10.08 31.14
N MET A 14 -20.20 -9.18 31.42
CA MET A 14 -19.10 -9.42 32.35
C MET A 14 -19.35 -8.74 33.69
N HIS A 15 -19.52 -9.56 34.73
CA HIS A 15 -19.50 -9.19 36.14
C HIS A 15 -18.09 -8.75 36.57
N HIS A 16 -18.04 -7.67 37.35
CA HIS A 16 -16.91 -7.32 38.22
C HIS A 16 -16.51 -8.48 39.12
N HIS A 17 -15.21 -8.72 39.31
CA HIS A 17 -14.57 -9.14 40.58
C HIS A 17 -13.09 -8.75 40.53
N GLY A 18 -12.60 -8.14 41.61
CA GLY A 18 -11.28 -7.52 41.68
C GLY A 18 -10.19 -8.36 42.36
N ILE A 19 -9.01 -7.74 42.34
CA ILE A 19 -7.89 -7.83 43.30
C ILE A 19 -7.06 -9.12 43.28
N ALA A 20 -5.79 -9.00 42.86
CA ALA A 20 -4.65 -9.07 43.79
C ALA A 20 -3.31 -8.75 43.08
N ALA A 21 -2.63 -7.74 43.61
CA ALA A 21 -1.28 -7.35 43.25
C ALA A 21 -0.26 -8.41 43.73
N LYS A 22 0.78 -8.67 42.92
CA LYS A 22 2.03 -9.28 43.38
C LYS A 22 3.18 -8.35 43.05
N THR A 23 3.89 -8.01 44.12
CA THR A 23 5.08 -7.17 44.23
C THR A 23 6.29 -7.83 43.57
N ALA A 24 7.05 -7.06 42.79
CA ALA A 24 8.34 -7.46 42.24
C ALA A 24 9.45 -6.58 42.83
N SER A 25 10.50 -7.22 43.35
CA SER A 25 11.67 -6.60 43.99
C SER A 25 12.59 -5.89 42.99
N PRO A 26 13.35 -4.85 43.41
CA PRO A 26 14.10 -3.98 42.50
C PRO A 26 15.47 -4.54 42.11
N LEU A 27 15.86 -4.30 40.86
CA LEU A 27 17.21 -4.55 40.32
C LEU A 27 18.18 -3.40 40.65
N PRO A 28 19.50 -3.64 40.76
CA PRO A 28 20.47 -2.64 41.19
C PRO A 28 20.91 -1.69 40.06
N VAL A 29 21.10 -0.42 40.43
CA VAL A 29 21.58 0.67 39.57
C VAL A 29 23.11 0.72 39.59
N LEU A 30 23.75 0.75 38.41
CA LEU A 30 25.19 1.00 38.25
C LEU A 30 25.45 2.49 37.90
N PRO A 31 26.57 3.09 38.36
CA PRO A 31 26.79 4.54 38.27
C PRO A 31 27.31 5.01 36.91
N ALA A 32 26.80 6.14 36.45
CA ALA A 32 27.23 6.83 35.24
C ALA A 32 28.58 7.57 35.43
N ARG A 33 29.59 7.22 34.64
CA ARG A 33 30.86 7.96 34.52
C ARG A 33 30.66 9.20 33.64
N ARG A 34 30.78 10.40 34.23
CA ARG A 34 30.86 11.68 33.52
C ARG A 34 32.26 11.89 32.95
N GLY A 35 32.41 11.85 31.62
CA GLY A 35 33.58 12.34 30.91
C GLY A 35 33.33 13.75 30.39
N ALA A 36 34.06 14.74 30.93
CA ALA A 36 34.01 16.12 30.47
C ALA A 36 34.90 16.29 29.22
N VAL A 37 34.31 16.67 28.08
CA VAL A 37 35.05 17.09 26.88
C VAL A 37 34.93 18.61 26.76
N ARG A 38 36.03 19.31 27.00
CA ARG A 38 36.17 20.77 26.77
C ARG A 38 36.38 21.00 25.27
N PHE A 39 35.45 21.70 24.61
CA PHE A 39 35.69 22.28 23.28
C PHE A 39 36.11 23.74 23.41
N ARG A 40 37.23 24.07 22.77
CA ARG A 40 37.90 25.37 22.76
C ARG A 40 37.29 26.23 21.63
N VAL A 41 36.65 27.34 21.98
CA VAL A 41 36.15 28.32 21.01
C VAL A 41 37.33 29.12 20.46
N ARG A 42 37.46 29.20 19.13
CA ARG A 42 38.41 30.09 18.45
C ARG A 42 37.60 31.06 17.59
N ALA A 43 37.68 32.34 17.93
CA ALA A 43 37.08 33.42 17.14
C ALA A 43 37.86 33.60 15.82
N ALA A 44 37.15 33.75 14.72
CA ALA A 44 37.71 34.12 13.42
C ALA A 44 37.06 35.43 12.93
N ALA A 45 37.91 36.30 12.40
CA ALA A 45 37.67 37.69 12.07
C ALA A 45 36.70 37.92 10.90
N ALA A 46 36.11 39.11 10.88
CA ALA A 46 35.15 39.60 9.89
C ALA A 46 35.78 39.83 8.50
N ALA A 47 35.02 39.50 7.45
CA ALA A 47 35.30 39.82 6.04
C ALA A 47 34.16 40.72 5.48
N PRO A 48 34.43 41.59 4.50
CA PRO A 48 33.57 42.72 4.11
C PRO A 48 32.36 42.30 3.25
N PRO A 49 31.33 43.16 3.08
CA PRO A 49 30.06 42.77 2.47
C PRO A 49 30.12 42.76 0.94
N ALA A 50 29.49 41.75 0.34
CA ALA A 50 29.23 41.64 -1.10
C ALA A 50 27.86 42.29 -1.46
N PRO A 51 27.64 42.74 -2.72
CA PRO A 51 26.58 43.69 -3.06
C PRO A 51 25.18 43.05 -3.16
N ALA A 52 24.18 43.90 -2.98
CA ALA A 52 22.75 43.56 -2.89
C ALA A 52 22.20 42.84 -4.14
N ALA A 53 21.49 41.72 -3.91
CA ALA A 53 20.74 40.99 -4.94
C ALA A 53 19.25 41.37 -4.93
N LYS A 54 18.69 41.53 -6.13
CA LYS A 54 17.29 41.90 -6.44
C LYS A 54 16.26 40.84 -5.99
N PRO A 55 14.99 41.22 -5.73
CA PRO A 55 13.97 40.32 -5.21
C PRO A 55 13.32 39.48 -6.31
N GLY A 56 13.14 38.18 -6.06
CA GLY A 56 12.22 37.34 -6.84
C GLY A 56 12.70 35.92 -7.14
N SER A 57 12.58 35.01 -6.18
CA SER A 57 12.42 33.58 -6.47
C SER A 57 11.74 32.91 -5.26
N PRO A 58 10.67 32.11 -5.45
CA PRO A 58 9.97 31.48 -4.34
C PRO A 58 10.90 30.50 -3.63
N LYS A 59 11.08 30.69 -2.32
CA LYS A 59 11.85 29.77 -1.46
C LYS A 59 11.28 28.36 -1.61
N LYS A 60 12.10 27.43 -2.13
CA LYS A 60 11.89 25.99 -1.96
C LYS A 60 11.70 25.72 -0.46
N ARG A 61 10.47 25.36 -0.09
CA ARG A 61 10.16 24.87 1.26
C ARG A 61 11.06 23.66 1.52
N GLY A 62 11.80 23.70 2.62
CA GLY A 62 12.77 22.68 2.99
C GLY A 62 12.15 21.28 2.97
N LYS A 63 12.94 20.30 2.52
CA LYS A 63 12.61 18.89 2.62
C LYS A 63 12.38 18.57 4.10
N THR A 64 11.13 18.37 4.49
CA THR A 64 10.82 17.64 5.72
C THR A 64 11.30 16.22 5.48
N GLU A 65 12.30 15.76 6.22
CA GLU A 65 12.64 14.33 6.23
C GLU A 65 11.38 13.56 6.65
N VAL A 66 10.92 12.65 5.77
CA VAL A 66 9.80 11.78 6.08
C VAL A 66 10.28 10.86 7.20
N ASN A 67 9.76 11.04 8.42
CA ASN A 67 10.00 10.11 9.51
C ASN A 67 9.47 8.73 9.07
N GLU A 68 10.40 7.80 8.82
CA GLU A 68 10.04 6.43 8.44
C GLU A 68 9.49 5.71 9.68
N SER A 69 8.20 5.38 9.64
CA SER A 69 7.55 4.51 10.62
C SER A 69 7.40 3.09 10.07
N LEU A 70 6.92 2.16 10.89
CA LEU A 70 6.53 0.83 10.43
C LEU A 70 5.47 0.90 9.31
N LEU A 71 4.61 1.93 9.36
CA LEU A 71 3.44 2.12 8.51
C LEU A 71 3.73 2.98 7.26
N THR A 72 4.95 3.49 7.09
CA THR A 72 5.35 4.21 5.88
C THR A 72 5.38 3.22 4.71
N PRO A 73 4.66 3.49 3.60
CA PRO A 73 4.70 2.63 2.43
C PRO A 73 6.13 2.47 1.91
N ARG A 74 6.51 1.22 1.66
CA ARG A 74 7.85 0.85 1.19
C ARG A 74 7.78 0.44 -0.26
N PHE A 75 8.89 0.60 -0.96
CA PHE A 75 9.05 -0.02 -2.27
C PHE A 75 9.51 -1.44 -2.10
N TYR A 76 8.91 -2.35 -2.84
CA TYR A 76 9.16 -3.78 -2.70
C TYR A 76 9.94 -4.35 -3.88
N THR A 77 10.78 -5.33 -3.59
CA THR A 77 11.45 -6.18 -4.58
C THR A 77 11.36 -7.63 -4.12
N THR A 78 11.59 -8.56 -5.04
CA THR A 78 11.51 -9.99 -4.76
C THR A 78 12.69 -10.76 -5.32
N ASP A 79 12.73 -12.05 -5.04
CA ASP A 79 13.57 -13.02 -5.74
C ASP A 79 12.95 -13.32 -7.10
N PHE A 80 13.46 -12.66 -8.14
CA PHE A 80 12.94 -12.82 -9.50
C PHE A 80 13.27 -14.19 -10.11
N ASP A 81 14.39 -14.79 -9.70
CA ASP A 81 14.79 -16.11 -10.18
C ASP A 81 13.87 -17.18 -9.58
N GLU A 82 13.51 -17.05 -8.28
CA GLU A 82 12.48 -17.90 -7.65
C GLU A 82 11.11 -17.69 -8.32
N MET A 83 10.71 -16.45 -8.66
CA MET A 83 9.46 -16.20 -9.41
C MET A 83 9.48 -16.87 -10.78
N GLU A 84 10.58 -16.78 -11.53
CA GLU A 84 10.73 -17.45 -12.82
C GLU A 84 10.58 -18.97 -12.67
N GLN A 85 11.20 -19.59 -11.66
CA GLN A 85 11.04 -21.03 -11.40
C GLN A 85 9.59 -21.41 -11.06
N LEU A 86 8.92 -20.61 -10.23
CA LEU A 86 7.52 -20.87 -9.82
C LEU A 86 6.53 -20.82 -10.99
N PHE A 87 6.82 -20.05 -12.04
CA PHE A 87 5.95 -19.89 -13.22
C PHE A 87 6.44 -20.65 -14.46
N ASN A 88 7.54 -21.36 -14.37
CA ASN A 88 8.05 -22.15 -15.48
C ASN A 88 7.18 -23.40 -15.68
N ALA A 89 6.51 -23.52 -16.83
CA ALA A 89 5.64 -24.65 -17.17
C ALA A 89 6.37 -26.00 -17.35
N GLU A 90 7.67 -25.98 -17.61
CA GLU A 90 8.51 -27.18 -17.63
C GLU A 90 8.73 -27.72 -16.21
N ILE A 91 8.88 -26.82 -15.23
CA ILE A 91 9.23 -27.14 -13.83
C ILE A 91 7.96 -27.34 -12.97
N ASN A 92 7.01 -26.41 -13.04
CA ASN A 92 5.79 -26.42 -12.24
C ASN A 92 4.61 -26.97 -13.05
N LYS A 93 4.34 -28.26 -12.89
CA LYS A 93 3.21 -28.95 -13.55
C LYS A 93 1.84 -28.65 -12.93
N GLN A 94 1.78 -27.81 -11.89
CA GLN A 94 0.53 -27.42 -11.23
C GLN A 94 -0.04 -26.09 -11.75
N LEU A 95 0.66 -25.45 -12.70
CA LEU A 95 0.14 -24.28 -13.40
C LEU A 95 -1.09 -24.69 -14.22
N ASN A 96 -2.23 -24.09 -13.89
CA ASN A 96 -3.46 -24.27 -14.62
C ASN A 96 -3.54 -23.25 -15.77
N GLN A 97 -3.06 -23.65 -16.95
CA GLN A 97 -2.95 -22.73 -18.08
C GLN A 97 -4.32 -22.19 -18.53
N ASP A 98 -5.36 -23.02 -18.50
CA ASP A 98 -6.72 -22.61 -18.88
C ASP A 98 -7.26 -21.51 -17.95
N GLU A 99 -6.99 -21.61 -16.64
CA GLU A 99 -7.38 -20.58 -15.67
C GLU A 99 -6.60 -19.28 -15.91
N PHE A 100 -5.31 -19.35 -16.23
CA PHE A 100 -4.51 -18.16 -16.57
C PHE A 100 -4.95 -17.52 -17.89
N ASP A 101 -5.29 -18.31 -18.91
CA ASP A 101 -5.78 -17.77 -20.18
C ASP A 101 -7.13 -17.07 -20.01
N ALA A 102 -8.04 -17.63 -19.19
CA ALA A 102 -9.31 -17.00 -18.85
C ALA A 102 -9.09 -15.67 -18.10
N LEU A 103 -8.20 -15.67 -17.10
CA LEU A 103 -7.83 -14.45 -16.38
C LEU A 103 -7.23 -13.40 -17.31
N LEU A 104 -6.35 -13.80 -18.24
CA LEU A 104 -5.78 -12.89 -19.22
C LEU A 104 -6.85 -12.20 -20.07
N GLN A 105 -7.91 -12.90 -20.48
CA GLN A 105 -9.01 -12.27 -21.20
C GLN A 105 -9.77 -11.27 -20.34
N GLU A 106 -9.99 -11.58 -19.06
CA GLU A 106 -10.62 -10.66 -18.12
C GLU A 106 -9.82 -9.36 -17.97
N PHE A 107 -8.48 -9.45 -17.85
CA PHE A 107 -7.60 -8.27 -17.80
C PHE A 107 -7.56 -7.47 -19.11
N LYS A 108 -7.61 -8.14 -20.26
CA LYS A 108 -7.62 -7.51 -21.59
C LYS A 108 -8.90 -6.73 -21.86
N THR A 109 -10.01 -7.14 -21.26
CA THR A 109 -11.30 -6.48 -21.46
C THR A 109 -11.32 -5.05 -20.92
N ASP A 110 -10.50 -4.74 -19.90
CA ASP A 110 -10.26 -3.39 -19.38
C ASP A 110 -11.54 -2.57 -19.15
N TYR A 111 -12.46 -3.10 -18.35
CA TYR A 111 -13.75 -2.47 -18.05
C TYR A 111 -13.61 -1.03 -17.51
N ASN A 112 -12.46 -0.68 -16.93
CA ASN A 112 -12.21 0.61 -16.30
C ASN A 112 -11.37 1.57 -17.16
N GLN A 113 -11.22 1.32 -18.47
CA GLN A 113 -10.40 2.15 -19.38
C GLN A 113 -10.70 3.65 -19.26
N THR A 114 -11.98 4.03 -19.19
CA THR A 114 -12.44 5.43 -19.12
C THR A 114 -12.89 5.86 -17.71
N HIS A 115 -12.66 5.03 -16.69
CA HIS A 115 -13.19 5.26 -15.34
C HIS A 115 -12.49 6.42 -14.61
N PHE A 116 -11.18 6.55 -14.78
CA PHE A 116 -10.34 7.50 -14.02
C PHE A 116 -10.33 8.93 -14.61
N ILE A 117 -11.50 9.42 -15.03
CA ILE A 117 -11.70 10.77 -15.56
C ILE A 117 -12.27 11.65 -14.44
N ARG A 118 -11.59 12.77 -14.19
CA ARG A 118 -11.93 13.72 -13.10
C ARG A 118 -12.88 14.80 -13.57
N ASN A 119 -13.63 15.37 -12.64
CA ASN A 119 -14.51 16.51 -12.85
C ASN A 119 -14.10 17.71 -11.95
N PRO A 120 -14.69 18.90 -12.12
CA PRO A 120 -14.36 20.08 -11.30
C PRO A 120 -14.64 19.92 -9.79
N GLU A 121 -15.53 19.01 -9.37
CA GLU A 121 -15.90 18.81 -7.96
C GLU A 121 -14.68 18.48 -7.07
N PHE A 122 -13.66 17.85 -7.65
CA PHE A 122 -12.44 17.47 -6.94
C PHE A 122 -11.71 18.69 -6.36
N LYS A 123 -11.51 19.72 -7.19
CA LYS A 123 -10.79 20.93 -6.78
C LYS A 123 -11.59 21.71 -5.73
N GLU A 124 -12.90 21.84 -5.94
CA GLU A 124 -13.79 22.52 -4.99
C GLU A 124 -13.80 21.83 -3.61
N ALA A 125 -13.80 20.49 -3.58
CA ALA A 125 -13.75 19.74 -2.33
C ALA A 125 -12.41 19.92 -1.61
N ALA A 126 -11.29 19.91 -2.34
CA ALA A 126 -9.97 20.16 -1.76
C ALA A 126 -9.86 21.57 -1.14
N ASP A 127 -10.42 22.60 -1.80
CA ASP A 127 -10.36 23.99 -1.31
C ASP A 127 -11.19 24.21 -0.04
N LYS A 128 -12.25 23.41 0.16
CA LYS A 128 -13.08 23.44 1.38
C LYS A 128 -12.43 22.70 2.55
N MET A 129 -11.48 21.80 2.29
CA MET A 129 -10.87 20.96 3.31
C MET A 129 -9.75 21.69 4.04
N GLN A 130 -9.90 21.90 5.35
CA GLN A 130 -8.94 22.66 6.17
C GLN A 130 -8.58 21.91 7.47
N GLY A 131 -7.56 22.43 8.17
CA GLY A 131 -7.19 21.94 9.51
C GLY A 131 -6.71 20.48 9.53
N PRO A 132 -6.98 19.75 10.63
CA PRO A 132 -6.54 18.37 10.81
C PRO A 132 -7.03 17.40 9.73
N LEU A 133 -8.26 17.60 9.24
CA LEU A 133 -8.84 16.76 8.17
C LEU A 133 -8.00 16.83 6.90
N ARG A 134 -7.57 18.03 6.50
CA ARG A 134 -6.69 18.21 5.33
C ARG A 134 -5.39 17.45 5.48
N GLN A 135 -4.79 17.48 6.68
CA GLN A 135 -3.53 16.79 6.93
C GLN A 135 -3.69 15.27 6.81
N ILE A 136 -4.69 14.70 7.46
CA ILE A 136 -4.98 13.25 7.42
C ILE A 136 -5.29 12.81 5.99
N PHE A 137 -6.07 13.60 5.25
CA PHE A 137 -6.45 13.25 3.89
C PHE A 137 -5.28 13.34 2.89
N VAL A 138 -4.42 14.34 3.04
CA VAL A 138 -3.18 14.43 2.25
C VAL A 138 -2.25 13.26 2.57
N GLU A 139 -2.11 12.89 3.84
CA GLU A 139 -1.31 11.71 4.23
C GLU A 139 -1.90 10.42 3.63
N PHE A 140 -3.22 10.27 3.66
CA PHE A 140 -3.91 9.15 3.00
C PHE A 140 -3.56 9.09 1.50
N LEU A 141 -3.70 10.21 0.77
CA LEU A 141 -3.39 10.26 -0.65
C LEU A 141 -1.91 9.95 -0.95
N GLU A 142 -0.99 10.51 -0.17
CA GLU A 142 0.45 10.26 -0.32
C GLU A 142 0.78 8.79 -0.08
N ARG A 143 0.22 8.20 0.99
CA ARG A 143 0.48 6.81 1.35
C ARG A 143 -0.09 5.84 0.33
N SER A 144 -1.35 6.04 -0.06
CA SER A 144 -1.99 5.24 -1.10
C SER A 144 -1.25 5.36 -2.43
N CYS A 145 -0.92 6.57 -2.89
CA CYS A 145 -0.22 6.77 -4.16
C CYS A 145 1.16 6.07 -4.17
N THR A 146 1.88 6.12 -3.06
CA THR A 146 3.17 5.44 -2.92
C THR A 146 3.02 3.91 -2.94
N ALA A 147 1.95 3.38 -2.34
CA ALA A 147 1.65 1.94 -2.34
C ALA A 147 1.33 1.43 -3.76
N GLU A 148 0.39 2.05 -4.47
CA GLU A 148 0.04 1.65 -5.85
C GLU A 148 1.25 1.76 -6.78
N PHE A 149 2.03 2.84 -6.63
CA PHE A 149 3.22 3.02 -7.43
C PHE A 149 4.31 1.97 -7.13
N SER A 150 4.39 1.47 -5.89
CA SER A 150 5.26 0.34 -5.57
C SER A 150 4.80 -0.94 -6.27
N GLY A 151 3.49 -1.23 -6.24
CA GLY A 151 2.90 -2.39 -6.92
C GLY A 151 3.19 -2.35 -8.43
N PHE A 152 2.94 -1.20 -9.05
CA PHE A 152 3.29 -0.93 -10.46
C PHE A 152 4.72 -1.32 -10.81
N LEU A 153 5.72 -0.88 -10.03
CA LEU A 153 7.13 -1.15 -10.34
C LEU A 153 7.45 -2.64 -10.26
N LEU A 154 6.93 -3.31 -9.23
CA LEU A 154 7.13 -4.75 -9.04
C LEU A 154 6.49 -5.55 -10.17
N TYR A 155 5.23 -5.28 -10.50
CA TYR A 155 4.50 -6.00 -11.55
C TYR A 155 5.09 -5.72 -12.93
N LYS A 156 5.52 -4.49 -13.20
CA LYS A 156 6.21 -4.15 -14.45
C LYS A 156 7.49 -4.95 -14.64
N GLU A 157 8.28 -5.12 -13.59
CA GLU A 157 9.51 -5.91 -13.66
C GLU A 157 9.21 -7.40 -13.81
N LEU A 158 8.20 -7.94 -13.10
CA LEU A 158 7.75 -9.32 -13.27
C LEU A 158 7.24 -9.60 -14.69
N GLY A 159 6.41 -8.71 -15.23
CA GLY A 159 5.92 -8.80 -16.62
C GLY A 159 7.04 -8.73 -17.64
N ARG A 160 8.17 -8.09 -17.34
CA ARG A 160 9.36 -8.08 -18.21
C ARG A 160 10.16 -9.37 -18.11
N ARG A 161 10.40 -9.86 -16.89
CA ARG A 161 11.22 -11.05 -16.59
C ARG A 161 10.58 -12.33 -17.10
N LEU A 162 9.28 -12.48 -16.87
CA LEU A 162 8.55 -13.72 -17.16
C LEU A 162 8.24 -13.93 -18.64
N LYS A 163 8.50 -12.97 -19.54
CA LYS A 163 8.10 -13.06 -20.96
C LYS A 163 8.57 -14.33 -21.67
N LYS A 164 9.75 -14.83 -21.32
CA LYS A 164 10.31 -16.05 -21.93
C LYS A 164 9.85 -17.32 -21.21
N THR A 165 9.57 -17.21 -19.91
CA THR A 165 9.29 -18.34 -19.03
C THR A 165 7.81 -18.71 -19.03
N ASN A 166 6.94 -17.70 -18.98
CA ASN A 166 5.49 -17.84 -19.06
C ASN A 166 4.88 -16.56 -19.66
N PRO A 167 4.71 -16.51 -21.00
CA PRO A 167 4.22 -15.31 -21.69
C PRO A 167 2.84 -14.85 -21.22
N VAL A 168 1.95 -15.76 -20.83
CA VAL A 168 0.59 -15.44 -20.37
C VAL A 168 0.63 -14.75 -19.02
N VAL A 169 1.32 -15.34 -18.04
CA VAL A 169 1.51 -14.73 -16.71
C VAL A 169 2.24 -13.39 -16.82
N ALA A 170 3.23 -13.29 -17.71
CA ALA A 170 3.96 -12.05 -17.98
C ALA A 170 3.05 -10.93 -18.51
N GLU A 171 2.12 -11.28 -19.40
CA GLU A 171 1.14 -10.34 -19.94
C GLU A 171 0.14 -9.90 -18.85
N ILE A 172 -0.34 -10.82 -18.00
CA ILE A 172 -1.21 -10.48 -16.87
C ILE A 172 -0.52 -9.47 -15.94
N PHE A 173 0.74 -9.73 -15.53
CA PHE A 173 1.49 -8.76 -14.71
C PHE A 173 1.68 -7.42 -15.42
N SER A 174 1.85 -7.42 -16.74
CA SER A 174 1.94 -6.18 -17.52
C SER A 174 0.62 -5.39 -17.48
N LEU A 175 -0.53 -6.07 -17.59
CA LEU A 175 -1.86 -5.47 -17.48
C LEU A 175 -2.19 -5.01 -16.05
N MET A 176 -1.80 -5.77 -15.04
CA MET A 176 -1.88 -5.31 -13.64
C MET A 176 -1.04 -4.05 -13.44
N SER A 177 0.18 -4.00 -13.98
CA SER A 177 1.01 -2.79 -13.89
C SER A 177 0.36 -1.57 -14.56
N ARG A 178 -0.43 -1.77 -15.63
CA ARG A 178 -1.23 -0.69 -16.24
C ARG A 178 -2.28 -0.19 -15.24
N ASP A 179 -2.98 -1.08 -14.55
CA ASP A 179 -4.03 -0.73 -13.59
C ASP A 179 -3.44 0.08 -12.43
N GLU A 180 -2.38 -0.43 -11.80
CA GLU A 180 -1.63 0.24 -10.72
C GLU A 180 -1.10 1.62 -11.13
N ALA A 181 -0.63 1.76 -12.37
CA ALA A 181 -0.18 3.04 -12.89
C ALA A 181 -1.33 4.05 -13.02
N ARG A 182 -2.53 3.60 -13.41
CA ARG A 182 -3.74 4.44 -13.46
C ARG A 182 -4.16 4.86 -12.05
N HIS A 183 -4.15 3.92 -11.10
CA HIS A 183 -4.47 4.14 -9.70
C HIS A 183 -3.53 5.17 -9.05
N ALA A 184 -2.22 4.93 -9.13
CA ALA A 184 -1.19 5.85 -8.65
C ALA A 184 -1.33 7.23 -9.29
N GLY A 185 -1.54 7.28 -10.61
CA GLY A 185 -1.73 8.53 -11.36
C GLY A 185 -2.98 9.29 -10.95
N PHE A 186 -4.07 8.59 -10.66
CA PHE A 186 -5.32 9.19 -10.20
C PHE A 186 -5.17 9.79 -8.79
N LEU A 187 -4.49 9.09 -7.88
CA LEU A 187 -4.17 9.60 -6.54
C LEU A 187 -3.23 10.80 -6.57
N ASN A 188 -2.19 10.76 -7.42
CA ASN A 188 -1.25 11.87 -7.55
C ASN A 188 -1.91 13.13 -8.12
N LYS A 189 -2.87 12.95 -9.05
CA LYS A 189 -3.74 14.05 -9.50
C LYS A 189 -4.57 14.61 -8.34
N GLY A 190 -5.06 13.75 -7.43
CA GLY A 190 -5.73 14.19 -6.20
C GLY A 190 -4.85 15.08 -5.31
N LEU A 191 -3.58 14.71 -5.11
CA LEU A 191 -2.61 15.55 -4.38
C LEU A 191 -2.44 16.93 -5.01
N SER A 192 -2.53 17.02 -6.35
CA SER A 192 -2.36 18.29 -7.08
C SER A 192 -3.44 19.31 -6.73
N ASP A 193 -4.65 18.87 -6.34
CA ASP A 193 -5.69 19.80 -5.89
C ASP A 193 -5.32 20.52 -4.59
N PHE A 194 -4.49 19.87 -3.76
CA PHE A 194 -3.94 20.41 -2.54
C PHE A 194 -2.62 21.17 -2.76
N ASN A 195 -2.24 21.40 -4.02
CA ASN A 195 -0.97 21.99 -4.47
C ASN A 195 0.26 21.15 -4.06
N LEU A 196 0.10 19.82 -4.07
CA LEU A 196 1.16 18.85 -3.79
C LEU A 196 1.31 17.91 -4.98
N ALA A 197 2.50 17.39 -5.20
CA ALA A 197 2.71 16.36 -6.22
C ALA A 197 3.86 15.46 -5.79
N LEU A 198 3.68 14.15 -5.98
CA LEU A 198 4.77 13.20 -5.85
C LEU A 198 5.52 13.12 -7.17
N ASP A 199 6.83 13.32 -7.10
CA ASP A 199 7.74 12.99 -8.20
C ASP A 199 8.01 11.49 -8.17
N LEU A 200 7.12 10.76 -8.84
CA LEU A 200 7.20 9.30 -8.93
C LEU A 200 8.53 8.83 -9.54
N GLY A 201 9.07 9.59 -10.50
CA GLY A 201 10.37 9.29 -11.13
C GLY A 201 11.53 9.45 -10.14
N PHE A 202 11.53 10.49 -9.33
CA PHE A 202 12.50 10.64 -8.24
C PHE A 202 12.35 9.54 -7.18
N LEU A 203 11.12 9.19 -6.79
CA LEU A 203 10.88 8.15 -5.80
C LEU A 203 11.53 6.81 -6.19
N THR A 204 11.45 6.42 -7.47
CA THR A 204 12.10 5.17 -7.95
C THR A 204 13.61 5.12 -7.68
N LYS A 205 14.29 6.27 -7.73
CA LYS A 205 15.75 6.38 -7.57
C LYS A 205 16.17 6.59 -6.12
N ALA A 206 15.33 7.25 -5.33
CA ALA A 206 15.67 7.71 -4.00
C ALA A 206 15.28 6.74 -2.88
N ARG A 207 14.23 5.93 -3.08
CA ARG A 207 13.72 5.04 -2.03
C ARG A 207 14.49 3.73 -1.96
N LYS A 208 14.65 3.22 -0.74
CA LYS A 208 15.20 1.88 -0.48
C LYS A 208 14.16 0.82 -0.81
N TYR A 209 14.57 -0.17 -1.58
CA TYR A 209 13.75 -1.35 -1.85
C TYR A 209 13.83 -2.32 -0.66
N THR A 210 12.68 -2.80 -0.25
CA THR A 210 12.51 -3.82 0.80
C THR A 210 12.27 -5.16 0.13
N PHE A 211 13.12 -6.13 0.43
CA PHE A 211 13.00 -7.47 -0.13
C PHE A 211 11.90 -8.27 0.57
N PHE A 212 11.04 -8.91 -0.23
CA PHE A 212 10.09 -9.93 0.22
C PHE A 212 10.28 -11.21 -0.59
N LYS A 213 10.18 -12.37 0.06
CA LYS A 213 10.16 -13.65 -0.66
C LYS A 213 8.87 -13.79 -1.47
N PRO A 214 8.90 -14.43 -2.65
CA PRO A 214 7.74 -14.69 -3.50
C PRO A 214 6.49 -15.18 -2.76
N LYS A 215 6.64 -16.20 -1.91
CA LYS A 215 5.52 -16.74 -1.12
C LYS A 215 4.80 -15.68 -0.27
N PHE A 216 5.55 -14.73 0.30
CA PHE A 216 4.98 -13.68 1.15
C PHE A 216 4.28 -12.61 0.33
N ILE A 217 4.77 -12.33 -0.87
CA ILE A 217 4.08 -11.47 -1.82
C ILE A 217 2.73 -12.09 -2.18
N PHE A 218 2.67 -13.39 -2.43
CA PHE A 218 1.39 -14.05 -2.77
C PHE A 218 0.36 -13.96 -1.64
N TYR A 219 0.76 -14.28 -0.40
CA TYR A 219 -0.15 -14.13 0.74
C TYR A 219 -0.56 -12.68 0.98
N ALA A 220 0.41 -11.77 1.05
CA ALA A 220 0.15 -10.38 1.38
C ALA A 220 -0.75 -9.73 0.35
N THR A 221 -0.47 -9.94 -0.94
CA THR A 221 -1.21 -9.32 -2.05
C THR A 221 -2.60 -9.92 -2.17
N TYR A 222 -2.75 -11.25 -2.18
CA TYR A 222 -4.07 -11.88 -2.23
C TYR A 222 -4.99 -11.38 -1.10
N LEU A 223 -4.46 -11.32 0.12
CA LEU A 223 -5.22 -10.88 1.29
C LEU A 223 -5.46 -9.37 1.29
N SER A 224 -4.51 -8.54 0.83
CA SER A 224 -4.72 -7.10 0.68
C SER A 224 -5.83 -6.81 -0.32
N GLU A 225 -5.85 -7.51 -1.46
CA GLU A 225 -6.89 -7.31 -2.46
C GLU A 225 -8.27 -7.68 -1.94
N LYS A 226 -8.42 -8.87 -1.35
CA LYS A 226 -9.74 -9.32 -0.87
C LYS A 226 -10.22 -8.52 0.34
N ILE A 227 -9.37 -8.20 1.31
CA ILE A 227 -9.76 -7.40 2.47
C ILE A 227 -9.99 -5.94 2.07
N GLY A 228 -9.11 -5.40 1.21
CA GLY A 228 -9.20 -4.05 0.66
C GLY A 228 -10.50 -3.83 -0.10
N TYR A 229 -10.88 -4.77 -0.97
CA TYR A 229 -12.18 -4.77 -1.66
C TYR A 229 -13.35 -4.55 -0.70
N TRP A 230 -13.47 -5.41 0.31
CA TRP A 230 -14.59 -5.36 1.25
C TRP A 230 -14.61 -4.07 2.06
N ARG A 231 -13.43 -3.56 2.43
CA ARG A 231 -13.33 -2.29 3.15
C ARG A 231 -13.80 -1.13 2.28
N TYR A 232 -13.25 -0.99 1.08
CA TYR A 232 -13.53 0.16 0.22
C TYR A 232 -14.95 0.13 -0.37
N ILE A 233 -15.49 -1.06 -0.69
CA ILE A 233 -16.90 -1.16 -1.11
C ILE A 233 -17.85 -0.80 0.05
N THR A 234 -17.49 -1.12 1.29
CA THR A 234 -18.28 -0.74 2.47
C THR A 234 -18.24 0.77 2.68
N ILE A 235 -17.07 1.39 2.56
CA ILE A 235 -16.91 2.85 2.61
C ILE A 235 -17.75 3.51 1.50
N PHE A 236 -17.65 3.03 0.26
CA PHE A 236 -18.44 3.54 -0.86
C PHE A 236 -19.95 3.46 -0.58
N ARG A 237 -20.45 2.31 -0.15
CA ARG A 237 -21.88 2.12 0.15
C ARG A 237 -22.35 3.02 1.28
N HIS A 238 -21.54 3.17 2.33
CA HIS A 238 -21.85 4.07 3.44
C HIS A 238 -21.92 5.53 2.99
N LEU A 239 -20.95 6.02 2.22
CA LEU A 239 -20.92 7.40 1.70
C LEU A 239 -21.99 7.65 0.65
N LYS A 240 -22.37 6.63 -0.13
CA LYS A 240 -23.50 6.72 -1.07
C LYS A 240 -24.83 6.90 -0.34
N ALA A 241 -25.01 6.23 0.80
CA ALA A 241 -26.20 6.36 1.65
C ALA A 241 -26.19 7.63 2.51
N ASN A 242 -25.01 8.19 2.81
CA ASN A 242 -24.84 9.38 3.66
C ASN A 242 -23.89 10.39 2.96
N PRO A 243 -24.34 11.09 1.90
CA PRO A 243 -23.49 11.97 1.10
C PRO A 243 -22.84 13.13 1.86
N GLU A 244 -23.42 13.54 2.99
CA GLU A 244 -22.92 14.60 3.88
C GLU A 244 -21.57 14.28 4.51
N TYR A 245 -21.20 13.01 4.65
CA TYR A 245 -19.89 12.59 5.16
C TYR A 245 -18.84 12.46 4.05
N GLN A 246 -19.21 12.66 2.78
CA GLN A 246 -18.27 12.55 1.66
C GLN A 246 -17.41 13.81 1.53
N VAL A 247 -16.22 13.76 2.14
CA VAL A 247 -15.29 14.89 2.19
C VAL A 247 -14.55 15.16 0.87
N TYR A 248 -14.50 14.19 -0.05
CA TYR A 248 -13.79 14.31 -1.32
C TYR A 248 -14.35 13.35 -2.39
N PRO A 249 -14.41 13.71 -3.69
CA PRO A 249 -15.09 12.90 -4.71
C PRO A 249 -14.43 11.56 -5.04
N ILE A 250 -13.18 11.31 -4.60
CA ILE A 250 -12.45 10.06 -4.91
C ILE A 250 -13.23 8.81 -4.55
N PHE A 251 -14.01 8.85 -3.46
CA PHE A 251 -14.77 7.70 -2.97
C PHE A 251 -15.86 7.26 -3.96
N LYS A 252 -16.36 8.16 -4.82
CA LYS A 252 -17.34 7.82 -5.88
C LYS A 252 -16.76 6.85 -6.91
N TYR A 253 -15.43 6.77 -7.01
CA TYR A 253 -14.73 5.94 -7.99
C TYR A 253 -14.40 4.55 -7.44
N PHE A 254 -14.61 4.31 -6.15
CA PHE A 254 -14.19 3.07 -5.49
C PHE A 254 -14.99 1.85 -5.94
N GLU A 255 -16.25 1.97 -6.35
CA GLU A 255 -17.04 0.81 -6.79
C GLU A 255 -16.38 0.04 -7.95
N ASN A 256 -16.01 0.75 -9.01
CA ASN A 256 -15.34 0.17 -10.17
C ASN A 256 -13.87 -0.14 -9.88
N TRP A 257 -13.17 0.73 -9.15
CA TRP A 257 -11.78 0.49 -8.76
C TRP A 257 -11.66 -0.82 -7.97
N CYS A 258 -12.52 -1.04 -6.97
CA CYS A 258 -12.59 -2.29 -6.24
C CYS A 258 -12.73 -3.52 -7.16
N GLN A 259 -13.39 -3.40 -8.33
CA GLN A 259 -13.45 -4.53 -9.27
C GLN A 259 -12.11 -4.83 -9.92
N ASP A 260 -11.24 -3.83 -10.17
CA ASP A 260 -9.85 -4.08 -10.59
C ASP A 260 -9.12 -4.86 -9.52
N GLU A 261 -9.18 -4.42 -8.27
CA GLU A 261 -8.53 -5.12 -7.14
C GLU A 261 -9.08 -6.53 -6.94
N ASN A 262 -10.39 -6.72 -7.13
CA ASN A 262 -10.95 -8.06 -7.04
C ASN A 262 -10.38 -9.00 -8.11
N ARG A 263 -10.22 -8.53 -9.35
CA ARG A 263 -9.58 -9.27 -10.46
C ARG A 263 -8.10 -9.55 -10.19
N HIS A 264 -7.38 -8.60 -9.60
CA HIS A 264 -6.00 -8.80 -9.13
C HIS A 264 -5.96 -9.92 -8.09
N GLY A 265 -6.88 -9.89 -7.12
CA GLY A 265 -7.03 -10.95 -6.13
C GLY A 265 -7.38 -12.31 -6.75
N ASP A 266 -8.18 -12.37 -7.82
CA ASP A 266 -8.50 -13.63 -8.52
C ASP A 266 -7.26 -14.21 -9.21
N PHE A 267 -6.43 -13.36 -9.81
CA PHE A 267 -5.14 -13.80 -10.33
C PHE A 267 -4.21 -14.31 -9.24
N PHE A 268 -4.02 -13.58 -8.14
CA PHE A 268 -3.21 -14.06 -7.02
C PHE A 268 -3.76 -15.33 -6.36
N SER A 269 -5.07 -15.56 -6.42
CA SER A 269 -5.67 -16.84 -6.03
C SER A 269 -5.17 -17.98 -6.92
N ALA A 270 -5.16 -17.80 -8.24
CA ALA A 270 -4.59 -18.77 -9.17
C ALA A 270 -3.08 -19.01 -8.92
N LEU A 271 -2.33 -17.95 -8.59
CA LEU A 271 -0.91 -18.05 -8.19
C LEU A 271 -0.67 -18.69 -6.81
N LEU A 272 -1.70 -18.87 -5.99
CA LEU A 272 -1.60 -19.65 -4.75
C LEU A 272 -1.97 -21.11 -5.01
N LYS A 273 -3.01 -21.35 -5.84
CA LYS A 273 -3.46 -22.70 -6.21
C LYS A 273 -2.42 -23.48 -6.98
N ALA A 274 -1.67 -22.85 -7.88
CA ALA A 274 -0.61 -23.51 -8.65
C ALA A 274 0.65 -23.82 -7.79
N GLN A 275 0.62 -23.51 -6.50
CA GLN A 275 1.71 -23.66 -5.55
C GLN A 275 1.15 -24.22 -4.24
N PRO A 276 0.64 -25.46 -4.21
CA PRO A 276 -0.10 -25.99 -3.06
C PRO A 276 0.73 -26.08 -1.79
N GLN A 277 2.06 -26.09 -1.87
CA GLN A 277 2.94 -25.95 -0.71
C GLN A 277 2.71 -24.63 0.06
N PHE A 278 2.12 -23.63 -0.59
CA PHE A 278 1.70 -22.38 0.04
C PHE A 278 0.27 -22.42 0.61
N LEU A 279 -0.47 -23.53 0.50
CA LEU A 279 -1.84 -23.62 1.02
C LEU A 279 -2.04 -24.78 1.99
N ASN A 280 -1.39 -25.91 1.72
CA ASN A 280 -1.80 -27.18 2.30
C ASN A 280 -1.04 -27.55 3.58
N ASP A 281 0.18 -27.06 3.77
CA ASP A 281 0.98 -27.41 4.94
C ASP A 281 0.62 -26.57 6.20
N TRP A 282 1.04 -27.05 7.37
CA TRP A 282 0.79 -26.35 8.64
C TRP A 282 1.39 -24.94 8.66
N LYS A 283 2.59 -24.77 8.07
CA LYS A 283 3.29 -23.49 8.04
C LYS A 283 2.53 -22.47 7.18
N ALA A 284 2.00 -22.88 6.04
CA ALA A 284 1.16 -22.10 5.14
C ALA A 284 -0.08 -21.59 5.86
N LYS A 285 -0.77 -22.46 6.62
CA LYS A 285 -1.93 -22.05 7.43
C LYS A 285 -1.57 -20.98 8.46
N LEU A 286 -0.40 -21.09 9.10
CA LEU A 286 0.09 -20.06 10.02
C LEU A 286 0.44 -18.76 9.28
N TRP A 287 1.06 -18.83 8.11
CA TRP A 287 1.35 -17.65 7.28
C TRP A 287 0.08 -16.96 6.83
N SER A 288 -0.91 -17.69 6.32
CA SER A 288 -2.21 -17.12 5.95
C SER A 288 -2.88 -16.40 7.12
N ARG A 289 -2.84 -16.97 8.33
CA ARG A 289 -3.35 -16.31 9.55
C ARG A 289 -2.55 -15.05 9.89
N PHE A 290 -1.23 -15.14 9.85
CA PHE A 290 -0.34 -14.02 10.12
C PHE A 290 -0.59 -12.86 9.16
N PHE A 291 -0.65 -13.11 7.85
CA PHE A 291 -0.92 -12.07 6.86
C PHE A 291 -2.37 -11.57 6.94
N CYS A 292 -3.34 -12.43 7.26
CA CYS A 292 -4.71 -11.98 7.48
C CYS A 292 -4.78 -10.97 8.62
N LEU A 293 -4.17 -11.29 9.77
CA LEU A 293 -4.08 -10.35 10.90
C LEU A 293 -3.27 -9.11 10.52
N SER A 294 -2.10 -9.29 9.90
CA SER A 294 -1.23 -8.16 9.53
C SER A 294 -1.95 -7.19 8.59
N VAL A 295 -2.67 -7.69 7.59
CA VAL A 295 -3.44 -6.87 6.67
C VAL A 295 -4.59 -6.19 7.43
N VAL A 296 -5.35 -6.89 8.27
CA VAL A 296 -6.41 -6.25 9.06
C VAL A 296 -5.85 -5.13 9.95
N TYR A 297 -4.79 -5.38 10.71
CA TYR A 297 -4.22 -4.39 11.64
C TYR A 297 -3.52 -3.23 10.96
N ASN A 298 -2.83 -3.42 9.83
CA ASN A 298 -2.24 -2.30 9.08
C ASN A 298 -3.30 -1.40 8.41
N HIS A 299 -4.55 -1.84 8.36
CA HIS A 299 -5.65 -1.15 7.67
C HIS A 299 -6.73 -0.60 8.62
N VAL A 300 -6.58 -0.78 9.93
CA VAL A 300 -7.36 -0.09 10.98
C VAL A 300 -6.60 1.19 11.34
N PRO A 301 -7.15 2.39 11.13
CA PRO A 301 -6.57 3.61 11.69
C PRO A 301 -6.67 3.55 13.22
N GLU A 302 -5.62 3.99 13.93
CA GLU A 302 -5.73 4.40 15.33
C GLU A 302 -6.68 5.60 15.48
#